data_AF-A0A6J4V0A4-F1
#
_entry.id   AF-A0A6J4V0A4-F1
#
_cell.length_a   1.000
_cell.length_b   1.000
_cell.length_c   1.000
_cell.angle_alpha   90.00
_cell.angle_beta   90.00
_cell.angle_gamma   90.00
#
_symmetry.space_group_name_H-M   'P 1'
#
loop_
_entity.id
_entity.type
_entity.pdbx_description
1 polymer ?
#
loop_
_entity_poly.entity_id
_entity_poly.type
_entity_poly.pdbx_seq_one_letter_code
_entity_poly.pdbx_strand_id
1 'polypeptide(L)'
;MGAGARADYESFDVRWYAWRAVREALAHGHGGGIALHRFRHDLRRFGLSAAEPACHMLSADRAALVAFASQFGLRANWIEPPRPRRPDIWHFDLFGVVLRDLEAIYPPPAGLSGIEEGA
;
A
#
# COMPACT_ATOMS: atom_id res chain seq x y z
N MET A 1 0.30 4.94 -33.88
CA MET A 1 0.48 3.85 -32.89
C MET A 1 1.67 4.21 -32.02
N GLY A 2 1.44 4.95 -30.93
CA GLY A 2 2.48 5.29 -29.96
C GLY A 2 2.50 4.22 -28.88
N ALA A 3 3.60 3.47 -28.79
CA ALA A 3 3.86 2.61 -27.66
C ALA A 3 3.90 3.50 -26.40
N GLY A 4 2.85 3.42 -25.58
CA GLY A 4 2.81 4.08 -24.29
C GLY A 4 3.99 3.61 -23.46
N ALA A 5 4.76 4.55 -22.94
CA ALA A 5 5.86 4.29 -22.03
C ALA A 5 5.39 3.31 -20.95
N ARG A 6 5.93 2.09 -20.95
CA ARG A 6 5.94 1.29 -19.73
C ARG A 6 6.82 2.10 -18.79
N ALA A 7 6.22 2.87 -17.89
CA ALA A 7 6.93 3.45 -16.77
C ALA A 7 7.78 2.33 -16.16
N ASP A 8 9.02 2.62 -15.81
CA ASP A 8 9.98 1.64 -15.32
C ASP A 8 9.47 1.01 -14.00
N TYR A 9 8.61 0.00 -14.12
CA TYR A 9 8.04 -0.76 -13.01
C TYR A 9 9.12 -1.57 -12.26
N GLU A 10 10.35 -1.64 -12.79
CA GLU A 10 11.43 -2.49 -12.28
C GLU A 10 12.27 -1.90 -11.14
N SER A 11 12.01 -0.68 -10.67
CA SER A 11 12.93 0.00 -9.72
C SER A 11 12.48 0.08 -8.25
N PHE A 12 11.31 -0.45 -7.86
CA PHE A 12 10.82 -0.37 -6.48
C PHE A 12 10.96 -1.71 -5.75
N ASP A 13 11.60 -1.73 -4.56
CA ASP A 13 11.56 -2.88 -3.64
C ASP A 13 10.21 -2.90 -2.91
N VAL A 14 9.23 -3.54 -3.53
CA VAL A 14 7.84 -3.63 -3.03
C VAL A 14 7.64 -4.95 -2.29
N ARG A 15 7.13 -4.89 -1.05
CA ARG A 15 6.82 -6.10 -0.26
C ARG A 15 5.50 -5.99 0.48
N TRP A 16 4.78 -7.10 0.51
CA TRP A 16 3.53 -7.25 1.24
C TRP A 16 3.75 -7.71 2.68
N TYR A 17 2.95 -7.16 3.59
CA TYR A 17 2.97 -7.49 5.01
C TYR A 17 1.54 -7.71 5.51
N ALA A 18 1.35 -8.81 6.24
CA ALA A 18 0.09 -9.12 6.89
C ALA A 18 -0.19 -8.13 8.04
N TRP A 19 -1.44 -8.07 8.50
CA TRP A 19 -1.85 -7.10 9.51
C TRP A 19 -1.05 -7.18 10.82
N ARG A 20 -0.62 -8.39 11.22
CA ARG A 20 0.22 -8.62 12.42
C ARG A 20 1.67 -8.16 12.23
N ALA A 21 2.16 -8.06 11.00
CA ALA A 21 3.56 -7.78 10.65
C ALA A 21 3.86 -6.27 10.52
N VAL A 22 3.34 -5.46 11.45
CA VAL A 22 3.48 -4.00 11.38
C VAL A 22 4.92 -3.54 11.60
N ARG A 23 5.71 -4.26 12.42
CA ARG A 23 7.10 -3.88 12.72
C ARG A 23 7.99 -4.10 11.51
N GLU A 24 7.78 -5.20 10.82
CA GLU A 24 8.47 -5.61 9.60
C GLU A 24 8.12 -4.67 8.44
N ALA A 25 6.84 -4.33 8.30
CA ALA A 25 6.39 -3.35 7.30
C ALA A 25 7.05 -1.98 7.50
N LEU A 26 7.09 -1.50 8.75
CA LEU A 26 7.74 -0.23 9.07
C LEU A 26 9.25 -0.30 8.83
N ALA A 27 9.92 -1.38 9.24
CA ALA A 27 11.35 -1.55 9.01
C ALA A 27 11.70 -1.52 7.51
N HIS A 28 10.90 -2.18 6.68
CA HIS A 28 11.05 -2.15 5.22
C HIS A 28 10.84 -0.76 4.64
N GLY A 29 9.77 -0.08 5.06
CA GLY A 29 9.49 1.30 4.65
C GLY A 29 10.60 2.27 5.07
N HIS A 30 11.15 2.13 6.28
CA HIS A 30 12.28 2.93 6.75
C HIS A 30 13.56 2.67 5.98
N GLY A 31 13.74 1.45 5.45
CA GLY A 31 14.85 1.11 4.56
C GLY A 31 14.74 1.73 3.16
N GLY A 32 13.68 2.50 2.86
CA GLY A 32 13.43 3.09 1.55
C GLY A 32 12.62 2.21 0.59
N GLY A 33 12.23 1.00 1.02
CA GLY A 33 11.32 0.15 0.26
C GLY A 33 9.87 0.66 0.29
N ILE A 34 9.02 0.07 -0.55
CA ILE A 34 7.56 0.26 -0.51
C ILE A 34 6.94 -0.89 0.26
N ALA A 35 6.41 -0.62 1.44
CA ALA A 35 5.72 -1.62 2.27
C ALA A 35 4.20 -1.55 2.02
N LEU A 36 3.61 -2.67 1.59
CA LEU A 36 2.16 -2.84 1.42
C LEU A 36 1.60 -3.61 2.62
N HIS A 37 1.13 -2.88 3.63
CA HIS A 37 0.71 -3.45 4.91
C HIS A 37 -0.82 -3.55 5.00
N ARG A 38 -1.34 -4.77 5.11
CA ARG A 38 -2.78 -4.99 5.32
C ARG A 38 -3.23 -4.42 6.66
N PHE A 39 -4.43 -3.86 6.68
CA PHE A 39 -5.10 -3.53 7.92
C PHE A 39 -6.61 -3.76 7.81
N ARG A 40 -7.27 -3.81 8.96
CA ARG A 40 -8.74 -3.88 9.05
C ARG A 40 -9.26 -2.53 9.45
N HIS A 41 -10.23 -2.02 8.70
CA HIS A 41 -10.90 -0.76 8.98
C HIS A 41 -12.33 -0.82 8.50
N ASP A 42 -13.25 -0.19 9.23
CA ASP A 42 -14.65 -0.10 8.80
C ASP A 42 -14.76 0.91 7.65
N LEU A 43 -14.87 0.38 6.43
CA LEU A 43 -14.94 1.16 5.20
C LEU A 43 -16.37 1.52 4.79
N ARG A 44 -17.40 1.21 5.60
CA ARG A 44 -18.80 1.57 5.29
C ARG A 44 -19.01 3.06 5.14
N ARG A 45 -18.24 3.89 5.86
CA ARG A 45 -18.24 5.35 5.71
C ARG A 45 -17.79 5.83 4.33
N PHE A 46 -17.13 4.96 3.56
CA PHE A 46 -16.69 5.20 2.18
C PHE A 46 -17.58 4.48 1.16
N GLY A 47 -18.74 3.95 1.56
CA GLY A 47 -19.66 3.22 0.68
C GLY A 47 -19.21 1.81 0.31
N LEU A 48 -18.24 1.25 1.03
CA LEU A 48 -17.69 -0.10 0.80
C LEU A 48 -18.20 -1.09 1.86
N SER A 49 -18.00 -2.38 1.61
CA SER A 49 -18.37 -3.41 2.58
C SER A 49 -17.46 -3.38 3.82
N ALA A 50 -17.94 -3.89 4.96
CA ALA A 50 -17.12 -4.03 6.16
C ALA A 50 -16.01 -5.08 6.02
N ALA A 51 -16.14 -6.00 5.05
CA ALA A 51 -15.15 -7.01 4.71
C ALA A 51 -14.19 -6.55 3.60
N GLU A 52 -14.36 -5.34 3.08
CA GLU A 52 -13.51 -4.82 2.01
C GLU A 52 -12.05 -4.71 2.52
N PRO A 53 -11.07 -5.19 1.73
CA PRO A 53 -9.68 -5.10 2.14
C PRO A 53 -9.19 -3.65 2.17
N ALA A 54 -8.24 -3.39 3.08
CA ALA A 54 -7.52 -2.14 3.14
C ALA A 54 -6.00 -2.38 3.25
N CYS A 55 -5.21 -1.45 2.75
CA CYS A 55 -3.76 -1.53 2.73
C CYS A 55 -3.14 -0.15 2.98
N HIS A 56 -2.19 -0.07 3.90
CA HIS A 56 -1.28 1.06 3.96
C HIS A 56 -0.16 0.83 2.95
N MET A 57 0.12 1.82 2.12
CA MET A 57 1.32 1.88 1.29
C MET A 57 2.32 2.80 1.99
N LEU A 58 3.45 2.27 2.48
CA LEU A 58 4.36 2.93 3.41
C LEU A 58 5.76 3.12 2.82
N SER A 59 6.39 4.27 3.08
CA SER A 59 7.84 4.44 2.91
C SER A 59 8.36 5.68 3.67
N ALA A 60 9.64 5.65 4.05
CA ALA A 60 10.36 6.85 4.49
C ALA A 60 10.80 7.71 3.30
N ASP A 61 11.01 7.11 2.12
CA ASP A 61 11.29 7.85 0.89
C ASP A 61 9.99 8.39 0.31
N ARG A 62 9.69 9.65 0.64
CA ARG A 62 8.50 10.35 0.15
C ARG A 62 8.46 10.44 -1.37
N ALA A 63 9.61 10.65 -2.03
CA ALA A 63 9.65 10.84 -3.47
C ALA A 63 9.37 9.52 -4.19
N ALA A 64 10.01 8.43 -3.74
CA ALA A 64 9.74 7.08 -4.24
C ALA A 64 8.26 6.68 -4.00
N LEU A 65 7.72 6.95 -2.81
CA LEU A 65 6.34 6.63 -2.48
C LEU A 65 5.34 7.35 -3.40
N VAL A 66 5.55 8.65 -3.66
CA VAL A 66 4.69 9.43 -4.58
C VAL A 66 4.82 8.91 -6.01
N ALA A 67 6.05 8.65 -6.47
CA ALA A 67 6.27 8.13 -7.82
C ALA A 67 5.60 6.77 -8.00
N PHE A 68 5.73 5.87 -7.04
CA PHE A 68 5.05 4.57 -7.04
C PHE A 68 3.52 4.73 -7.02
N ALA A 69 2.99 5.52 -6.08
CA ALA A 69 1.55 5.75 -5.92
C ALA A 69 0.89 6.34 -7.18
N SER A 70 1.61 7.23 -7.89
CA SER A 70 1.11 7.87 -9.12
C SER A 70 0.79 6.88 -10.25
N GLN A 71 1.42 5.69 -10.25
CA GLN A 71 1.13 4.61 -11.20
C GLN A 71 -0.30 4.07 -11.06
N PHE A 72 -0.90 4.27 -9.88
CA PHE A 72 -2.27 3.86 -9.55
C PHE A 72 -3.24 5.05 -9.47
N GLY A 73 -2.86 6.20 -10.03
CA GLY A 73 -3.70 7.41 -10.07
C GLY A 73 -3.78 8.19 -8.75
N LEU A 74 -2.98 7.83 -7.75
CA LEU A 74 -2.93 8.55 -6.47
C LEU A 74 -2.17 9.87 -6.63
N ARG A 75 -2.73 10.95 -6.05
CA ARG A 75 -2.14 12.29 -6.14
C ARG A 75 -1.18 12.53 -4.99
N ALA A 76 -0.09 13.24 -5.26
CA ALA A 76 0.93 13.58 -4.26
C ALA A 76 0.37 14.34 -3.03
N ASN A 77 -0.73 15.10 -3.19
CA ASN A 77 -1.37 15.83 -2.10
C ASN A 77 -2.32 14.97 -1.25
N TRP A 78 -2.54 13.71 -1.61
CA TRP A 78 -3.28 12.73 -0.79
C TRP A 78 -2.36 11.96 0.16
N ILE A 79 -1.05 12.21 0.10
CA ILE A 79 -0.08 11.56 0.97
C ILE A 79 -0.33 11.98 2.42
N GLU A 80 -0.39 11.00 3.31
CA GLU A 80 -0.51 11.25 4.73
C GLU A 80 0.88 11.42 5.36
N PRO A 81 1.08 12.47 6.18
CA PRO A 81 2.35 12.71 6.83
C PRO A 81 2.64 11.68 7.93
N PRO A 82 3.90 11.58 8.38
CA PRO A 82 4.25 10.80 9.56
C PRO A 82 3.40 11.17 10.76
N ARG A 83 3.02 10.14 11.53
CA ARG A 83 2.20 10.30 12.74
C ARG A 83 3.10 10.34 13.98
N PRO A 84 2.70 10.96 15.10
CA PRO A 84 3.55 11.07 16.29
C PRO A 84 4.11 9.73 16.83
N ARG A 85 3.40 8.63 16.62
CA ARG A 85 3.81 7.27 17.04
C ARG A 85 4.58 6.47 15.98
N ARG A 86 4.70 7.03 14.77
CA ARG A 86 5.39 6.47 13.61
C ARG A 86 6.11 7.63 12.90
N PRO A 87 7.12 8.23 13.55
CA PRO A 87 7.89 9.29 12.93
C PRO A 87 8.53 8.76 11.63
N ASP A 88 8.72 9.63 10.66
CA ASP A 88 9.48 9.35 9.44
C ASP A 88 8.91 8.28 8.49
N ILE A 89 7.62 7.96 8.58
CA ILE A 89 6.93 7.12 7.58
C ILE A 89 5.75 7.88 6.97
N TRP A 90 5.83 8.10 5.66
CA TRP A 90 4.73 8.60 4.85
C TRP A 90 3.83 7.44 4.43
N HIS A 91 2.55 7.73 4.18
CA HIS A 91 1.64 6.68 3.73
C HIS A 91 0.52 7.14 2.80
N PHE A 92 -0.02 6.19 2.05
CA PHE A 92 -1.35 6.26 1.46
C PHE A 92 -2.22 5.14 2.02
N ASP A 93 -3.48 5.44 2.27
CA ASP A 93 -4.51 4.46 2.58
C ASP A 93 -5.18 4.00 1.27
N LEU A 94 -5.11 2.70 0.99
CA LEU A 94 -5.67 2.07 -0.20
C LEU A 94 -6.83 1.16 0.15
N PHE A 95 -7.88 1.24 -0.64
CA PHE A 95 -9.06 0.39 -0.57
C PHE A 95 -9.83 0.48 -1.90
N GLY A 96 -10.78 -0.44 -2.12
CA GLY A 96 -11.62 -0.44 -3.31
C GLY A 96 -10.83 -0.61 -4.62
N VAL A 97 -11.19 0.15 -5.66
CA VAL A 97 -10.63 -0.01 -7.02
C VAL A 97 -9.11 0.15 -7.04
N VAL A 98 -8.58 1.19 -6.37
CA VAL A 98 -7.13 1.45 -6.37
C VAL A 98 -6.35 0.27 -5.78
N LEU A 99 -6.87 -0.32 -4.70
CA LEU A 99 -6.24 -1.49 -4.10
C LEU A 99 -6.34 -2.72 -5.01
N ARG A 100 -7.47 -2.93 -5.69
CA ARG A 100 -7.61 -4.02 -6.66
C ARG A 100 -6.66 -3.88 -7.84
N ASP A 101 -6.50 -2.67 -8.37
CA ASP A 101 -5.57 -2.39 -9.47
C ASP A 101 -4.13 -2.65 -9.03
N LEU A 102 -3.78 -2.25 -7.80
CA LEU A 102 -2.47 -2.54 -7.22
C LEU A 102 -2.24 -4.04 -7.05
N GLU A 103 -3.20 -4.79 -6.53
CA GLU A 103 -3.10 -6.24 -6.35
C GLU A 103 -3.02 -7.00 -7.69
N ALA A 104 -3.60 -6.46 -8.76
CA ALA A 104 -3.48 -7.05 -10.09
C ALA A 104 -2.03 -6.99 -10.63
N ILE A 105 -1.25 -6.00 -10.22
CA ILE A 105 0.15 -5.80 -10.64
C ILE A 105 1.14 -6.41 -9.63
N TYR A 106 0.88 -6.16 -8.34
CA TYR A 106 1.67 -6.65 -7.21
C TYR A 106 0.80 -7.58 -6.37
N PRO A 107 0.61 -8.84 -6.78
CA PRO A 107 -0.28 -9.75 -6.08
C PRO A 107 0.20 -10.00 -4.64
N PRO A 108 -0.71 -9.96 -3.65
CA PRO A 108 -0.36 -10.34 -2.29
C PRO A 108 0.04 -11.83 -2.27
N PRO A 109 0.99 -12.23 -1.40
CA PRO A 109 1.33 -13.63 -1.19
C PRO A 109 0.08 -14.46 -0.86
N ALA A 110 0.09 -15.73 -1.27
CA ALA A 110 -0.98 -16.67 -0.92
C ALA A 110 -1.18 -16.72 0.61
N GLY A 111 -2.42 -16.64 1.06
CA GLY A 111 -2.77 -16.61 2.49
C GLY A 111 -2.67 -15.23 3.17
N LEU A 112 -2.25 -14.18 2.46
CA LEU A 112 -2.24 -12.80 2.96
C LEU A 112 -3.60 -12.09 2.79
N SER A 113 -4.66 -12.85 2.50
CA SER A 113 -6.03 -12.36 2.67
C SER A 113 -6.18 -11.92 4.13
N GLY A 114 -6.76 -10.75 4.39
CA GLY A 114 -7.06 -10.29 5.75
C GLY A 114 -8.04 -11.19 6.53
N ILE A 115 -8.31 -12.37 6.00
CA ILE A 115 -9.14 -13.47 6.47
C ILE A 115 -8.21 -14.69 6.45
N GLU A 116 -7.51 -14.93 7.56
CA GLU A 116 -7.31 -16.32 7.94
C GLU A 116 -8.70 -16.80 8.36
N GLU A 117 -9.38 -17.57 7.51
CA GLU A 117 -10.35 -18.52 8.02
C GLU A 117 -9.53 -19.60 8.72
N GLY A 118 -9.64 -19.68 10.04
CA GLY A 118 -8.93 -20.69 10.81
C GLY A 118 -8.97 -20.45 12.30
N ALA A 119 -10.07 -20.88 12.94
CA ALA A 119 -10.12 -21.71 14.16
C ALA A 119 -11.52 -21.65 14.78
#